data_AF-A0A840VB74-F1
#
_entry.id   AF-A0A840VB74-F1
#
_cell.length_a   1.000
_cell.length_b   1.000
_cell.length_c   1.000
_cell.angle_alpha   90.00
_cell.angle_beta   90.00
_cell.angle_gamma   90.00
#
_symmetry.space_group_name_H-M   'P 1'
#
loop_
_entity.id
_entity.type
_entity.pdbx_description
1 polymer ?
#
loop_
_entity_poly.entity_id
_entity_poly.type
_entity_poly.pdbx_seq_one_letter_code
_entity_poly.pdbx_strand_id
1 'polypeptide(L)' 'MTDYTKTLSKGQLAYEQQRAAKAGLSLEDWMKSKAKKAEEEAKQAAPKPPKKKGFFARLLDKAHEPLS' A
#
# COMPACT_ATOMS: atom_id res chain seq x y z
N MET A 1 11.68 17.83 -10.14
CA MET A 1 11.87 16.36 -10.17
C MET A 1 11.52 15.82 -8.79
N THR A 2 10.74 14.75 -8.70
CA THR A 2 10.54 14.04 -7.44
C THR A 2 11.72 13.07 -7.27
N ASP A 3 12.64 13.36 -6.35
CA ASP A 3 13.83 12.52 -6.15
C ASP A 3 13.49 11.27 -5.32
N TYR A 4 12.86 10.28 -5.95
CA TYR A 4 12.46 9.01 -5.32
C TYR A 4 13.64 8.21 -4.78
N THR A 5 14.84 8.49 -5.27
CA THR A 5 16.12 7.90 -4.85
C THR A 5 16.53 8.30 -3.44
N LYS A 6 16.08 9.47 -2.96
CA LYS A 6 16.39 9.97 -1.62
C LYS A 6 15.40 9.45 -0.56
N THR A 7 14.19 9.08 -0.99
CA THR A 7 13.10 8.64 -0.10
C THR A 7 13.00 7.12 0.04
N LEU A 8 13.41 6.36 -0.99
CA LEU A 8 13.33 4.90 -0.99
C LEU A 8 14.63 4.27 -0.49
N SER A 9 14.52 3.19 0.28
CA SER A 9 15.68 2.35 0.61
C SER A 9 16.27 1.73 -0.66
N LYS A 10 17.58 1.44 -0.65
CA LYS A 10 18.30 0.80 -1.78
C LYS A 10 17.59 -0.47 -2.27
N GLY A 11 17.07 -1.28 -1.35
CA GLY A 11 16.34 -2.51 -1.70
C GLY A 11 15.00 -2.24 -2.37
N GLN A 12 14.28 -1.21 -1.92
CA GLN A 12 13.01 -0.80 -2.53
C GLN A 12 13.24 -0.21 -3.92
N LEU A 13 14.31 0.58 -4.09
CA LEU A 13 14.67 1.15 -5.37
C LEU A 13 15.00 0.07 -6.41
N ALA A 14 15.81 -0.93 -6.04
CA ALA A 14 16.10 -2.07 -6.92
C ALA A 14 14.84 -2.86 -7.29
N TYR A 15 13.93 -3.06 -6.33
CA TYR A 15 12.65 -3.73 -6.58
C TYR A 15 11.76 -2.96 -7.58
N GLU A 16 11.63 -1.65 -7.41
CA GLU A 16 10.83 -0.81 -8.32
C GLU A 16 11.50 -0.68 -9.70
N GLN A 17 12.84 -0.65 -9.77
CA GLN A 17 13.57 -0.68 -11.04
C GLN A 17 13.31 -1.96 -11.83
N GLN A 18 13.31 -3.13 -11.18
CA GLN A 18 12.97 -4.40 -11.84
C GLN A 18 11.54 -4.39 -12.39
N ARG A 19 10.60 -3.77 -11.67
CA ARG A 19 9.20 -3.65 -12.10
C ARG A 19 9.04 -2.67 -13.25
N ALA A 20 9.74 -1.54 -13.19
CA ALA A 20 9.80 -0.56 -14.28
C ALA A 20 10.35 -1.22 -15.56
N ALA A 21 11.47 -1.94 -15.45
CA ALA A 21 12.06 -2.70 -16.56
C ALA A 21 11.09 -3.76 -17.13
N LYS A 22 10.38 -4.49 -16.26
CA LYS A 22 9.35 -5.45 -16.68
C LYS A 22 8.18 -4.78 -17.43
N ALA A 23 7.84 -3.55 -17.08
CA ALA A 23 6.82 -2.76 -17.74
C ALA A 23 7.33 -2.04 -19.01
N GLY A 24 8.63 -2.12 -19.31
CA GLY A 24 9.25 -1.37 -20.41
C GLY A 24 9.28 0.15 -20.18
N LEU A 25 9.21 0.59 -18.93
CA LEU A 25 9.16 2.00 -18.54
C LEU A 25 10.42 2.41 -17.77
N SER A 26 10.70 3.71 -17.74
CA SER A 26 11.68 4.27 -16.82
C SER A 26 11.18 4.18 -15.36
N LEU A 27 12.09 4.19 -14.39
CA LEU A 27 11.72 4.20 -12.96
C LEU A 27 10.79 5.38 -12.62
N GLU A 28 11.05 6.55 -13.20
CA GLU A 28 10.26 7.77 -13.03
C GLU A 28 8.83 7.60 -13.54
N ASP A 29 8.67 7.05 -14.76
CA ASP A 29 7.34 6.85 -15.35
C ASP A 29 6.57 5.75 -14.65
N TRP A 30 7.27 4.72 -14.17
CA TRP A 30 6.70 3.67 -13.34
C TRP A 30 6.15 4.24 -12.02
N MET A 31 6.92 5.09 -11.33
CA MET A 31 6.49 5.74 -10.09
C MET A 31 5.30 6.69 -10.32
N LYS A 32 5.30 7.46 -11.41
CA LYS A 32 4.16 8.32 -11.77
C LYS A 32 2.90 7.51 -12.09
N SER A 33 3.03 6.40 -12.81
CA SER A 33 1.92 5.50 -13.13
C SER A 33 1.32 4.90 -11.86
N LYS A 34 2.18 4.49 -10.91
CA LYS A 34 1.76 3.96 -9.61
C LYS A 34 1.03 5.02 -8.77
N ALA A 35 1.54 6.25 -8.74
CA ALA A 35 0.90 7.37 -8.04
C ALA A 35 -0.50 7.66 -8.60
N LYS A 36 -0.65 7.67 -9.93
CA LYS A 36 -1.97 7.84 -10.59
C LYS A 36 -2.95 6.72 -10.21
N LYS A 37 -2.49 5.46 -10.25
CA LYS A 37 -3.31 4.31 -9.84
C LYS A 37 -3.72 4.36 -8.37
N ALA A 38 -2.79 4.76 -7.50
CA ALA A 38 -3.09 4.92 -6.08
C ALA A 38 -4.12 6.03 -5.84
N GLU A 39 -4.06 7.13 -6.60
CA GLU A 39 -5.06 8.20 -6.53
C GLU A 39 -6.43 7.75 -7.06
N GLU A 40 -6.46 6.96 -8.14
CA GLU A 40 -7.69 6.36 -8.67
C GLU A 40 -8.29 5.34 -7.70
N GLU A 41 -7.46 4.51 -7.06
CA GLU A 41 -7.89 3.56 -6.04
C GLU A 41 -8.37 4.27 -4.77
N ALA A 42 -7.73 5.37 -4.38
CA ALA A 42 -8.19 6.21 -3.27
C ALA A 42 -9.52 6.91 -3.59
N LYS A 43 -9.73 7.35 -4.83
CA LYS A 43 -11.02 7.91 -5.30
C LYS A 43 -12.11 6.84 -5.39
N GLN A 44 -11.76 5.59 -5.73
CA GLN A 44 -12.68 4.46 -5.76
C GLN A 44 -12.88 3.77 -4.41
N ALA A 45 -12.07 4.12 -3.39
CA ALA A 45 -12.29 3.73 -2.01
C ALA A 45 -13.49 4.52 -1.44
N ALA A 46 -14.66 4.31 -2.03
CA ALA A 46 -15.93 4.53 -1.35
C ALA A 46 -15.87 3.86 0.03
N PRO A 47 -16.42 4.48 1.08
CA PRO A 47 -16.28 4.01 2.44
C PRO A 47 -16.75 2.55 2.51
N LYS A 48 -15.80 1.64 2.71
CA LYS A 48 -16.11 0.21 2.82
C LYS A 48 -17.07 0.06 4.00
N PRO A 49 -18.23 -0.60 3.84
CA PRO A 49 -19.18 -0.77 4.93
C PRO A 49 -18.46 -1.41 6.11
N PRO A 50 -18.82 -1.04 7.36
CA PRO A 50 -18.14 -1.53 8.55
C PRO A 50 -18.12 -3.06 8.52
N LYS A 51 -16.92 -3.64 8.38
CA LYS A 51 -16.74 -5.08 8.31
C LYS A 51 -17.16 -5.68 9.64
N LYS A 52 -18.11 -6.61 9.61
CA LYS A 52 -18.50 -7.38 10.80
C LYS A 52 -17.24 -8.03 11.39
N LYS A 53 -17.07 -7.90 12.71
CA LYS A 53 -15.94 -8.50 13.44
C LYS A 53 -15.89 -10.00 13.17
N GLY A 54 -14.82 -10.45 12.52
CA GLY A 54 -14.57 -11.87 12.21
C GLY A 54 -14.19 -12.66 13.47
N PHE A 55 -14.04 -13.97 13.31
CA PHE A 55 -13.72 -14.89 14.42
C PHE A 55 -12.48 -14.46 15.23
N PHE A 56 -11.37 -14.12 14.56
CA PHE A 56 -10.15 -13.65 15.22
C PHE A 56 -10.31 -12.31 15.94
N ALA A 57 -11.11 -11.39 15.38
CA ALA A 57 -11.38 -10.11 16.02
C ALA A 57 -12.18 -10.28 17.33
N ARG A 58 -13.13 -11.22 17.34
CA ARG A 58 -13.88 -11.57 18.55
C ARG A 58 -13.01 -12.23 19.63
N LEU A 59 -12.05 -13.06 19.22
CA LEU A 59 -11.10 -13.67 20.15
C LEU A 59 -10.19 -12.62 20.81
N LEU A 60 -9.74 -11.65 20.02
CA LEU A 60 -8.92 -10.54 20.52
C LEU A 60 -9.71 -9.63 21.47
N ASP A 61 -10.97 -9.31 21.13
CA ASP A 61 -11.86 -8.59 22.06
C ASP A 61 -12.00 -9.33 23.39
N LYS A 62 -12.15 -10.66 23.36
CA LYS A 62 -12.27 -11.48 24.58
C LYS A 62 -10.98 -11.53 25.41
N ALA A 63 -9.83 -11.49 24.75
CA ALA A 63 -8.53 -11.41 25.42
C ALA A 63 -8.25 -10.03 26.03
N HIS A 64 -8.85 -8.97 25.49
CA HIS A 64 -8.74 -7.61 26.00
C HIS A 64 -9.79 -7.26 27.06
N GLU A 65 -10.77 -8.12 27.34
CA GLU A 65 -11.65 -7.93 28.49
C GLU A 65 -10.82 -8.08 29.78
N PRO A 66 -10.75 -7.04 30.63
CA PRO A 66 -10.10 -7.18 31.91
C PRO A 66 -10.85 -8.24 32.73
N LEU A 67 -10.11 -9.18 33.29
CA LEU A 67 -10.61 -10.07 34.33
C LEU A 67 -10.96 -9.19 35.54
N SER A 68 -12.22 -8.80 35.62
CA SER A 68 -12.82 -8.20 36.82
C SER A 68 -12.89 -9.21 37.95
#